data_AF-A0A2S9H2M1-F1
#
_entry.id   AF-A0A2S9H2M1-F1
#
_cell.length_a   1.000
_cell.length_b   1.000
_cell.length_c   1.000
_cell.angle_alpha   90.00
_cell.angle_beta   90.00
_cell.angle_gamma   90.00
#
_symmetry.space_group_name_H-M   'P 1'
#
loop_
_entity.id
_entity.type
_entity.pdbx_description
1 polymer ?
#
loop_
_entity_poly.entity_id
_entity_poly.type
_entity_poly.pdbx_seq_one_letter_code
_entity_poly.pdbx_strand_id
1 'polypeptide(L)'
;MLPAFLSYAADDIEEVRTQATKQYLQEQGLISGYLTGSSVGGNAPMMTMQSTIGSGIGKPLFFAALQNSSAGHAVFASMPIILLILAISGGARQGEESDLVRYGLLMVGLVAIVIVLTAMVLVFYC
;
A
#
# COMPACT_ATOMS: atom_id res chain seq x y z
N MET A 1 -22.74 -18.01 31.69
CA MET A 1 -22.19 -16.64 31.57
C MET A 1 -20.69 -16.63 31.26
N LEU A 2 -19.84 -17.37 32.00
CA LEU A 2 -18.41 -17.52 31.68
C LEU A 2 -18.06 -17.91 30.22
N PRO A 3 -18.76 -18.86 29.56
CA PRO A 3 -18.43 -19.25 28.18
C PRO A 3 -18.78 -18.20 27.12
N ALA A 4 -19.78 -17.34 27.37
CA ALA A 4 -20.16 -16.27 26.46
C ALA A 4 -19.15 -15.11 26.50
N PHE A 5 -18.62 -14.80 27.69
CA PHE A 5 -17.59 -13.77 27.85
C PHE A 5 -16.25 -14.20 27.23
N LEU A 6 -15.87 -15.47 27.37
CA LEU A 6 -14.68 -16.04 26.72
C LEU A 6 -14.81 -16.07 25.19
N SER A 7 -16.00 -16.37 24.66
CA SER A 7 -16.25 -16.31 23.21
C SER A 7 -16.17 -14.87 22.69
N TYR A 8 -16.80 -13.92 23.39
CA TYR A 8 -16.80 -12.51 23.03
C TYR A 8 -15.39 -11.91 23.05
N ALA A 9 -14.60 -12.22 24.09
CA ALA A 9 -13.20 -11.78 24.17
C ALA A 9 -12.31 -12.44 23.10
N ALA A 10 -12.61 -13.67 22.68
CA ALA A 10 -11.88 -14.34 21.60
C ALA A 10 -12.17 -13.71 20.23
N ASP A 11 -13.43 -13.36 19.95
CA ASP A 11 -13.83 -12.67 18.72
C ASP A 11 -13.17 -11.28 18.60
N ASP A 12 -13.16 -10.48 19.68
CA ASP A 12 -12.49 -9.17 19.69
C ASP A 12 -10.97 -9.29 19.42
N ILE A 13 -10.30 -10.29 20.01
CA ILE A 13 -8.87 -10.52 19.80
C ILE A 13 -8.58 -10.96 18.35
N GLU A 14 -9.45 -11.79 17.76
CA GLU A 14 -9.33 -12.24 16.38
C GLU A 14 -9.58 -11.10 15.38
N GLU A 15 -10.51 -10.21 15.68
CA GLU A 15 -10.78 -9.02 14.87
C GLU A 15 -9.61 -8.03 14.91
N VAL A 16 -9.09 -7.70 16.11
CA VAL A 16 -7.91 -6.82 16.26
C VAL A 16 -6.68 -7.40 15.55
N ARG A 17 -6.42 -8.72 15.70
CA ARG A 17 -5.32 -9.40 15.00
C ARG A 17 -5.49 -9.32 13.49
N THR A 18 -6.70 -9.50 12.99
CA THR A 18 -7.02 -9.43 11.57
C THR A 18 -6.83 -8.01 11.03
N GLN A 19 -7.22 -6.97 11.77
CA GLN A 19 -7.00 -5.58 11.37
C GLN A 19 -5.51 -5.22 11.34
N ALA A 20 -4.75 -5.56 12.38
CA ALA A 20 -3.31 -5.33 12.42
C ALA A 20 -2.58 -6.00 11.24
N THR A 21 -3.00 -7.21 10.89
CA THR A 21 -2.44 -7.97 9.76
C THR A 21 -2.76 -7.31 8.41
N LYS A 22 -4.00 -6.80 8.23
CA LYS A 22 -4.39 -6.06 7.01
C LYS A 22 -3.55 -4.79 6.84
N GLN A 23 -3.38 -4.03 7.93
CA GLN A 23 -2.63 -2.79 7.90
C GLN A 23 -1.15 -3.03 7.57
N TYR A 24 -0.53 -4.04 8.19
CA TYR A 24 0.85 -4.42 7.90
C TYR A 24 1.05 -4.83 6.43
N LEU A 25 0.14 -5.64 5.85
CA LEU A 25 0.24 -6.02 4.43
C LEU A 25 0.01 -4.84 3.48
N GLN A 26 -0.88 -3.91 3.84
CA GLN A 26 -1.08 -2.69 3.06
C GLN A 26 0.19 -1.84 2.99
N GLU A 27 0.82 -1.58 4.14
CA GLU A 27 2.06 -0.80 4.21
C GLU A 27 3.17 -1.46 3.39
N GLN A 28 3.32 -2.79 3.51
CA GLN A 28 4.33 -3.53 2.76
C GLN A 28 4.08 -3.53 1.24
N GLY A 29 2.82 -3.63 0.80
CA GLY A 29 2.51 -3.51 -0.63
C GLY A 29 2.72 -2.11 -1.17
N LEU A 30 2.43 -1.09 -0.37
CA LEU A 30 2.71 0.30 -0.75
C LEU A 30 4.22 0.52 -0.90
N ILE A 31 5.03 0.01 0.05
CA ILE A 31 6.49 0.10 -0.01
C ILE A 31 7.05 -0.72 -1.19
N SER A 32 6.60 -1.97 -1.37
CA SER A 32 7.15 -2.84 -2.41
C SER A 32 6.82 -2.35 -3.82
N GLY A 33 5.59 -1.86 -4.05
CA GLY A 33 5.20 -1.23 -5.30
C GLY A 33 5.96 0.07 -5.57
N TYR A 34 6.17 0.91 -4.55
CA TYR A 34 6.96 2.13 -4.67
C TYR A 34 8.44 1.85 -4.97
N LEU A 35 9.06 0.89 -4.30
CA LEU A 35 10.48 0.59 -4.50
C LEU A 35 10.76 -0.05 -5.87
N THR A 36 9.90 -0.96 -6.29
CA THR A 36 10.09 -1.68 -7.56
C THR A 36 9.60 -0.91 -8.77
N GLY A 37 8.73 0.10 -8.59
CA GLY A 37 8.09 0.82 -9.68
C GLY A 37 7.27 -0.09 -10.60
N SER A 38 6.87 -1.27 -10.13
CA SER A 38 6.08 -2.26 -10.86
C SER A 38 5.12 -3.01 -9.94
N SER A 39 3.85 -3.15 -10.33
CA SER A 39 2.87 -3.90 -9.53
C SER A 39 3.23 -5.38 -9.46
N VAL A 40 3.66 -5.96 -10.59
CA VAL A 40 4.12 -7.36 -10.65
C VAL A 40 5.41 -7.53 -9.84
N GLY A 41 6.36 -6.60 -10.00
CA GLY A 41 7.64 -6.62 -9.27
C GLY A 41 7.47 -6.48 -7.76
N GLY A 42 6.54 -5.63 -7.31
CA GLY A 42 6.23 -5.44 -5.89
C GLY A 42 5.43 -6.59 -5.27
N ASN A 43 4.63 -7.29 -6.07
CA ASN A 43 3.86 -8.46 -5.63
C ASN A 43 4.70 -9.73 -5.52
N ALA A 44 5.67 -9.93 -6.43
CA ALA A 44 6.50 -11.14 -6.48
C ALA A 44 7.20 -11.50 -5.15
N PRO A 45 7.92 -10.59 -4.46
CA PRO A 45 8.57 -10.92 -3.19
C PRO A 45 7.57 -11.12 -2.04
N MET A 46 6.32 -10.67 -2.20
CA MET A 46 5.30 -10.71 -1.17
C MET A 46 4.37 -11.92 -1.30
N MET A 47 4.42 -12.67 -2.41
CA MET A 47 3.53 -13.81 -2.67
C MET A 47 3.58 -14.88 -1.58
N THR A 48 4.79 -15.23 -1.11
CA THR A 48 4.94 -16.22 -0.04
C THR A 48 4.28 -15.75 1.25
N MET A 49 4.48 -14.48 1.62
CA MET A 49 3.90 -13.89 2.82
C MET A 49 2.37 -13.81 2.74
N GLN A 50 1.83 -13.34 1.61
CA GLN A 50 0.38 -13.29 1.36
C GLN A 50 -0.26 -14.68 1.43
N SER A 51 0.40 -15.70 0.86
CA SER A 51 -0.08 -17.07 0.86
C SER A 51 -0.09 -17.67 2.26
N THR A 52 0.99 -17.51 3.02
CA THR A 52 1.10 -18.03 4.40
C THR A 52 0.08 -17.38 5.33
N ILE A 53 -0.01 -16.04 5.33
CA ILE A 53 -0.93 -15.30 6.19
C ILE A 53 -2.38 -15.53 5.76
N GLY A 54 -2.63 -15.47 4.45
CA GLY A 54 -3.95 -15.65 3.86
C GLY A 54 -4.53 -17.03 4.11
N SER A 55 -3.70 -18.07 4.04
CA SER A 55 -4.10 -19.45 4.36
C SER A 55 -4.37 -19.63 5.86
N GLY A 56 -3.60 -18.96 6.73
CA GLY A 56 -3.80 -19.01 8.18
C GLY A 56 -5.11 -18.39 8.67
N ILE A 57 -5.69 -17.45 7.90
CA ILE A 57 -6.97 -16.78 8.22
C ILE A 57 -8.11 -17.26 7.29
N GLY A 58 -7.83 -18.22 6.39
CA GLY A 58 -8.81 -18.76 5.43
C GLY A 58 -9.27 -17.75 4.37
N LYS A 59 -8.56 -16.63 4.19
CA LYS A 59 -8.90 -15.56 3.24
C LYS A 59 -7.73 -15.20 2.30
N PRO A 60 -7.10 -16.16 1.60
CA PRO A 60 -5.92 -15.90 0.78
C PRO A 60 -6.17 -14.92 -0.37
N LEU A 61 -7.32 -15.00 -1.04
CA LEU A 61 -7.67 -14.09 -2.13
C LEU A 61 -7.81 -12.63 -1.67
N PHE A 62 -8.33 -12.42 -0.46
CA PHE A 62 -8.53 -11.08 0.07
C PHE A 62 -7.19 -10.36 0.32
N PHE A 63 -6.21 -11.07 0.89
CA PHE A 63 -4.87 -10.53 1.10
C PHE A 63 -4.10 -10.32 -0.20
N ALA A 64 -4.24 -11.20 -1.18
CA ALA A 64 -3.67 -11.01 -2.51
C ALA A 64 -4.26 -9.78 -3.22
N ALA A 65 -5.58 -9.57 -3.11
CA ALA A 65 -6.26 -8.39 -3.67
C ALA A 65 -5.81 -7.10 -2.97
N LEU A 66 -5.68 -7.12 -1.63
CA LEU A 66 -5.19 -5.96 -0.87
C LEU A 66 -3.76 -5.59 -1.27
N GLN A 67 -2.86 -6.56 -1.34
CA GLN A 67 -1.48 -6.32 -1.76
C GLN A 67 -1.42 -5.76 -3.19
N ASN A 68 -2.15 -6.38 -4.12
CA ASN A 68 -2.10 -5.96 -5.52
C ASN A 68 -2.66 -4.54 -5.69
N SER A 69 -3.70 -4.19 -4.94
CA SER A 69 -4.25 -2.84 -4.92
C SER A 69 -3.26 -1.82 -4.34
N SER A 70 -2.64 -2.11 -3.18
CA SER A 70 -1.70 -1.20 -2.53
C SER A 70 -0.41 -1.00 -3.35
N ALA A 71 0.17 -2.10 -3.86
CA ALA A 71 1.32 -2.05 -4.75
C ALA A 71 0.99 -1.30 -6.04
N GLY A 72 -0.15 -1.60 -6.67
CA GLY A 72 -0.57 -0.94 -7.91
C GLY A 72 -0.70 0.58 -7.79
N HIS A 73 -1.23 1.08 -6.66
CA HIS A 73 -1.34 2.53 -6.43
C HIS A 73 0.04 3.16 -6.14
N ALA A 74 0.90 2.47 -5.38
CA ALA A 74 2.21 3.00 -5.02
C ALA A 74 3.19 3.10 -6.18
N VAL A 75 3.04 2.21 -7.17
CA VAL A 75 3.86 2.17 -8.38
C VAL A 75 3.83 3.51 -9.12
N PHE A 76 2.66 4.12 -9.29
CA PHE A 76 2.53 5.39 -10.02
C PHE A 76 3.13 6.58 -9.28
N ALA A 77 3.26 6.50 -7.96
CA ALA A 77 3.92 7.51 -7.15
C ALA A 77 5.44 7.31 -7.06
N SER A 78 5.98 6.26 -7.68
CA SER A 78 7.36 5.83 -7.46
C SER A 78 8.42 6.65 -8.21
N MET A 79 9.58 6.84 -7.56
CA MET A 79 10.76 7.48 -8.19
C MET A 79 11.21 6.80 -9.49
N PRO A 80 11.22 5.46 -9.64
CA PRO A 80 11.54 4.80 -10.90
C PRO A 80 10.62 5.19 -12.07
N ILE A 81 9.31 5.32 -11.86
CA ILE A 81 8.38 5.77 -12.91
C ILE A 81 8.58 7.24 -13.24
N ILE A 82 8.83 8.08 -12.23
CA ILE A 82 9.17 9.49 -12.46
C ILE A 82 10.45 9.56 -13.32
N LEU A 83 11.53 8.89 -12.93
CA LEU A 83 12.78 8.85 -13.71
C LEU A 83 12.61 8.26 -15.11
N LEU A 84 11.75 7.25 -15.28
CA LEU A 84 11.41 6.69 -16.59
C LEU A 84 10.70 7.72 -17.49
N ILE A 85 9.74 8.47 -16.95
CA ILE A 85 9.03 9.53 -17.68
C ILE A 85 10.04 10.57 -18.19
N LEU A 86 11.04 10.90 -17.38
CA LEU A 86 12.12 11.82 -17.78
C LEU A 86 13.09 11.27 -18.81
N ALA A 87 13.44 10.00 -18.68
CA ALA A 87 14.30 9.34 -19.64
C ALA A 87 13.62 9.29 -21.01
N ILE A 88 12.31 9.01 -21.04
CA ILE A 88 11.49 8.99 -22.27
C ILE A 88 11.28 10.42 -22.81
N SER A 89 11.17 11.43 -21.95
CA SER A 89 10.99 12.82 -22.40
C SER A 89 12.25 13.44 -23.03
N GLY A 90 13.37 12.71 -23.12
CA GLY A 90 14.57 13.15 -23.82
C GLY A 90 15.72 13.65 -22.95
N GLY A 91 15.65 13.44 -21.62
CA GLY A 91 16.72 13.76 -20.66
C GLY A 91 16.64 15.17 -20.06
N ALA A 92 17.15 15.32 -18.83
CA ALA A 92 17.16 16.60 -18.10
C ALA A 92 18.20 17.56 -18.71
N ARG A 93 17.74 18.65 -19.31
CA ARG A 93 18.55 19.82 -19.64
C ARG A 93 18.95 20.51 -18.34
N GLN A 94 20.10 21.19 -18.34
CA GLN A 94 20.64 21.89 -17.17
C GLN A 94 19.57 22.83 -16.57
N GLY A 95 19.12 22.54 -15.33
CA GLY A 95 18.03 23.25 -14.64
C GLY A 95 16.73 22.46 -14.48
N GLU A 96 16.47 21.44 -15.31
CA GLU A 96 15.24 20.62 -15.21
C GLU A 96 15.23 19.71 -13.99
N GLU A 97 16.37 19.26 -13.46
CA GLU A 97 16.43 18.45 -12.23
C GLU A 97 15.71 19.10 -11.04
N SER A 98 15.79 20.44 -10.89
CA SER A 98 15.14 21.14 -9.79
C SER A 98 13.62 21.18 -9.95
N ASP A 99 13.13 21.45 -11.17
CA ASP A 99 11.69 21.41 -11.48
C ASP A 99 11.12 20.00 -11.34
N LEU A 100 11.95 19.00 -11.57
CA LEU A 100 11.60 17.61 -11.45
C LEU A 100 11.51 17.10 -10.02
N VAL A 101 12.48 17.48 -9.20
CA VAL A 101 12.44 17.24 -7.76
C VAL A 101 11.23 17.96 -7.18
N ARG A 102 10.93 19.17 -7.65
CA ARG A 102 9.74 19.92 -7.26
C ARG A 102 8.44 19.26 -7.73
N TYR A 103 8.41 18.70 -8.93
CA TYR A 103 7.27 17.94 -9.46
C TYR A 103 7.06 16.64 -8.70
N GLY A 104 8.12 15.89 -8.42
CA GLY A 104 8.09 14.71 -7.57
C GLY A 104 7.60 15.05 -6.16
N LEU A 105 8.09 16.15 -5.57
CA LEU A 105 7.64 16.63 -4.26
C LEU A 105 6.16 17.07 -4.27
N LEU A 106 5.72 17.73 -5.34
CA LEU A 106 4.32 18.09 -5.56
C LEU A 106 3.43 16.86 -5.65
N MET A 107 3.85 15.85 -6.42
CA MET A 107 3.10 14.61 -6.58
C MET A 107 3.03 13.79 -5.30
N VAL A 108 4.14 13.67 -4.56
CA VAL A 108 4.14 13.06 -3.22
C VAL A 108 3.19 13.82 -2.29
N GLY A 109 3.21 15.15 -2.32
CA GLY A 109 2.27 15.98 -1.55
C GLY A 109 0.81 15.76 -1.94
N LEU A 110 0.52 15.67 -3.24
CA LEU A 110 -0.83 15.43 -3.76
C LEU A 110 -1.36 14.06 -3.33
N VAL A 111 -0.51 13.03 -3.43
CA VAL A 111 -0.84 11.66 -2.97
C VAL A 111 -1.07 11.66 -1.45
N ALA A 112 -0.24 12.33 -0.67
CA ALA A 112 -0.43 12.46 0.77
C ALA A 112 -1.76 13.15 1.12
N ILE A 113 -2.14 14.21 0.41
CA ILE A 113 -3.43 14.88 0.58
C ILE A 113 -4.59 13.93 0.29
N VAL A 114 -4.54 13.17 -0.82
CA VAL A 114 -5.59 12.21 -1.18
C VAL A 114 -5.73 11.13 -0.11
N ILE A 115 -4.62 10.61 0.42
CA ILE A 115 -4.63 9.62 1.51
C ILE A 115 -5.27 10.22 2.77
N VAL A 116 -4.86 11.43 3.17
CA VAL A 116 -5.41 12.12 4.34
C VAL A 116 -6.91 12.39 4.18
N LEU A 117 -7.34 12.89 3.02
CA LEU A 117 -8.77 13.12 2.74
C LEU A 117 -9.57 11.82 2.76
N THR A 118 -9.03 10.76 2.18
CA THR A 118 -9.69 9.44 2.19
C THR A 118 -9.82 8.90 3.61
N ALA A 119 -8.77 9.02 4.43
CA ALA A 119 -8.81 8.64 5.84
C ALA A 119 -9.82 9.49 6.64
N MET A 120 -9.85 10.80 6.38
CA MET A 120 -10.77 11.73 7.03
C MET A 120 -12.23 11.38 6.69
N VAL A 121 -12.55 11.14 5.41
CA VAL A 121 -13.87 10.67 4.98
C VAL A 121 -14.22 9.36 5.69
N LEU A 122 -13.32 8.38 5.73
CA LEU A 122 -13.56 7.12 6.43
C LEU A 122 -13.90 7.32 7.92
N VAL A 123 -13.22 8.24 8.61
CA VAL A 123 -13.47 8.54 10.02
C VAL A 123 -14.77 9.33 10.25
N PHE A 124 -15.20 10.16 9.31
CA PHE A 124 -16.44 10.94 9.45
C PHE A 124 -17.69 10.16 9.04
N TYR A 125 -17.56 9.16 8.17
CA TYR A 125 -18.68 8.38 7.63
C TYR A 125 -18.78 6.94 8.19
N CYS A 126 -17.86 6.54 9.06
CA CYS A 126 -17.88 5.26 9.79
C CYS A 126 -17.99 5.52 11.29
#